data_AF-A7ICQ3-F1
#
_entry.id   AF-A7ICQ3-F1
#
_cell.length_a   1.000
_cell.length_b   1.000
_cell.length_c   1.000
_cell.angle_alpha   90.00
_cell.angle_beta   90.00
_cell.angle_gamma   90.00
#
_symmetry.space_group_name_H-M   'P 1'
#
loop_
_entity.id
_entity.type
_entity.pdbx_description
1 polymer ?
#
loop_
_entity_poly.entity_id
_entity_poly.type
_entity_poly.pdbx_seq_one_letter_code
_entity_poly.pdbx_strand_id
1 'polypeptide(L)' 'MIIMHRIETARAALARAARVRGTAPVYAEDEVIDLLVDIRHLCDAAGIDFARCNYLSRNHYHHETGSAS' A
#
# COMPACT_ATOMS: atom_id res chain seq x y z
N MET A 1 -10.98 14.94 15.48
CA MET A 1 -9.55 14.85 15.08
C MET A 1 -8.73 14.17 16.18
N ILE A 2 -8.95 12.88 16.45
CA ILE A 2 -8.17 12.05 17.41
C ILE A 2 -7.94 10.61 16.86
N ILE A 3 -8.70 10.16 15.86
CA ILE A 3 -8.65 8.79 15.32
C ILE A 3 -7.49 8.58 14.32
N MET A 4 -7.08 9.63 13.60
CA MET A 4 -6.11 9.53 12.49
C MET A 4 -4.67 9.20 12.94
N HIS A 5 -4.27 9.56 14.17
CA HIS A 5 -2.91 9.34 14.65
C HIS A 5 -2.66 7.90 15.14
N ARG A 6 -3.72 7.13 15.42
CA ARG A 6 -3.58 5.73 15.89
C ARG A 6 -3.32 4.74 14.76
N ILE A 7 -3.72 5.06 13.53
CA ILE A 7 -3.59 4.16 12.37
C ILE A 7 -2.15 4.12 11.84
N GLU A 8 -1.47 5.26 11.80
CA GLU A 8 -0.08 5.34 11.31
C GLU A 8 0.93 4.65 12.24
N THR A 9 0.74 4.77 13.56
CA THR A 9 1.56 4.05 14.55
C THR A 9 1.33 2.54 14.48
N ALA A 10 0.09 2.10 14.23
CA ALA A 10 -0.24 0.69 14.05
C ALA A 10 0.34 0.10 12.75
N ARG A 11 0.29 0.85 11.64
CA ARG A 11 0.86 0.45 10.34
C ARG A 11 2.38 0.38 10.35
N ALA A 12 3.06 1.34 10.99
CA ALA A 12 4.51 1.30 11.16
C ALA A 12 4.96 0.16 12.09
N ALA A 13 4.21 -0.11 13.16
CA ALA A 13 4.46 -1.25 14.05
C ALA A 13 4.23 -2.59 13.35
N LEU A 14 3.18 -2.70 12.52
CA LEU A 14 2.87 -3.89 11.72
C LEU A 14 3.93 -4.14 10.64
N ALA A 15 4.34 -3.11 9.90
CA ALA A 15 5.41 -3.21 8.89
C ALA A 15 6.76 -3.63 9.52
N ARG A 16 7.03 -3.23 10.76
CA ARG A 16 8.23 -3.62 11.51
C ARG A 16 8.11 -5.03 12.12
N ALA A 17 6.93 -5.43 12.58
CA ALA A 17 6.66 -6.79 13.08
C ALA A 17 6.65 -7.84 11.96
N ALA A 18 6.25 -7.47 10.74
CA ALA A 18 6.28 -8.33 9.55
C ALA A 18 7.71 -8.56 9.02
N ARG A 19 8.58 -7.54 9.08
CA ARG A 19 10.01 -7.68 8.73
C ARG A 19 10.81 -8.57 9.70
N VAL A 20 10.41 -8.67 10.97
CA VAL A 20 11.19 -9.35 12.03
C VAL A 20 11.00 -10.88 12.04
N ARG A 21 9.97 -11.43 11.39
CA ARG A 21 9.59 -12.84 11.55
C ARG A 21 9.99 -13.81 10.42
N GLY A 22 10.61 -13.35 9.34
CA GLY A 22 11.20 -14.24 8.31
C GLY A 22 10.21 -15.15 7.55
N THR A 23 8.92 -15.10 7.86
CA THR A 23 7.84 -15.79 7.15
C THR A 23 7.11 -14.79 6.27
N ALA A 24 6.92 -15.13 4.99
CA ALA A 24 6.09 -14.33 4.09
C ALA A 24 4.66 -14.25 4.69
N PRO A 25 4.17 -13.06 5.06
CA PRO A 25 2.81 -12.92 5.52
C PRO A 25 1.85 -13.33 4.40
N VAL A 26 0.91 -14.24 4.72
CA VAL A 26 -0.24 -14.52 3.86
C VAL A 26 -1.26 -13.44 4.12
N TYR A 27 -1.53 -12.60 3.12
CA TYR A 27 -2.57 -11.59 3.19
C TYR A 27 -3.85 -12.14 2.56
N ALA A 28 -5.00 -11.90 3.20
CA ALA A 28 -6.29 -12.13 2.57
C ALA A 28 -6.59 -11.04 1.52
N GLU A 29 -7.41 -11.36 0.52
CA GLU A 29 -7.81 -10.40 -0.51
C GLU A 29 -8.43 -9.13 0.09
N ASP A 30 -9.29 -9.29 1.11
CA ASP A 30 -9.93 -8.18 1.84
C ASP A 30 -8.90 -7.24 2.50
N GLU A 31 -7.81 -7.77 3.05
CA GLU A 31 -6.75 -6.95 3.68
C GLU A 31 -5.98 -6.12 2.64
N VAL A 32 -5.81 -6.66 1.43
CA VAL A 32 -5.20 -5.93 0.31
C VAL A 32 -6.15 -4.84 -0.19
N ILE A 33 -7.46 -5.13 -0.26
CA ILE A 33 -8.48 -4.15 -0.63
C ILE A 33 -8.50 -2.98 0.37
N ASP A 34 -8.51 -3.27 1.67
CA ASP A 34 -8.48 -2.25 2.73
C ASP A 34 -7.22 -1.37 2.63
N LEU A 35 -6.06 -1.97 2.40
CA LEU A 35 -4.81 -1.23 2.17
C LEU A 35 -4.91 -0.31 0.95
N LEU A 36 -5.51 -0.76 -0.15
CA LEU A 36 -5.72 0.06 -1.35
C LEU A 36 -6.69 1.23 -1.08
N VAL A 37 -7.73 1.02 -0.28
CA VAL A 37 -8.67 2.07 0.14
C VAL A 37 -7.95 3.13 0.97
N ASP A 38 -7.13 2.71 1.93
CA ASP A 38 -6.32 3.64 2.74
C ASP A 38 -5.33 4.46 1.88
N ILE A 39 -4.71 3.86 0.86
CA ILE A 39 -3.81 4.57 -0.06
C ILE A 39 -4.60 5.62 -0.87
N ARG A 40 -5.84 5.31 -1.29
CA ARG A 40 -6.69 6.30 -1.98
C ARG A 40 -6.99 7.49 -1.08
N HIS A 41 -7.38 7.25 0.18
CA HIS A 41 -7.60 8.32 1.15
C HIS A 41 -6.33 9.17 1.37
N LEU A 42 -5.15 8.53 1.41
CA LEU A 42 -3.88 9.24 1.50
C LEU A 42 -3.64 10.15 0.28
N CYS A 43 -3.86 9.63 -0.93
CA CYS A 43 -3.73 10.40 -2.15
C CYS A 43 -4.68 11.60 -2.17
N ASP A 44 -5.95 11.42 -1.78
CA ASP A 44 -6.93 12.49 -1.67
C ASP A 44 -6.48 13.56 -0.67
N ALA A 45 -6.00 13.15 0.50
CA ALA A 45 -5.48 14.07 1.52
C ALA A 45 -4.23 14.83 1.08
N ALA A 46 -3.40 14.23 0.22
CA ALA A 46 -2.16 14.81 -0.30
C ALA A 46 -2.34 15.57 -1.64
N GLY A 47 -3.53 15.56 -2.24
CA GLY A 47 -3.77 16.13 -3.57
C GLY A 47 -3.04 15.37 -4.70
N ILE A 48 -2.81 14.08 -4.52
CA ILE A 48 -2.13 13.20 -5.49
C ILE A 48 -3.18 12.48 -6.34
N ASP A 49 -2.99 12.45 -7.66
CA ASP A 49 -3.83 11.67 -8.57
C ASP A 49 -3.52 10.16 -8.45
N PHE A 50 -4.32 9.45 -7.64
CA PHE A 50 -4.19 8.01 -7.46
C PHE A 50 -4.32 7.24 -8.77
N ALA A 51 -5.19 7.66 -9.70
CA ALA A 51 -5.39 6.95 -10.96
C ALA A 51 -4.12 7.01 -11.82
N ARG A 52 -3.48 8.18 -11.90
CA ARG A 52 -2.19 8.35 -12.55
C ARG A 52 -1.09 7.53 -11.86
N CYS A 53 -1.02 7.56 -10.53
CA CYS A 53 -0.04 6.75 -9.78
C CYS A 53 -0.21 5.25 -10.04
N ASN A 54 -1.46 4.75 -10.04
CA ASN A 54 -1.78 3.34 -10.28
C ASN A 54 -1.45 2.91 -11.73
N TYR A 55 -1.68 3.78 -12.71
CA TYR A 55 -1.29 3.52 -14.10
C TYR A 55 0.23 3.41 -14.24
N LEU A 56 0.98 4.36 -13.67
CA LEU A 56 2.44 4.36 -13.74
C LEU A 56 3.05 3.18 -12.97
N SER A 57 2.54 2.86 -11.77
CA SER A 57 3.02 1.72 -10.99
C SER A 57 2.83 0.40 -11.71
N ARG A 58 1.69 0.22 -12.41
CA ARG A 58 1.45 -0.94 -13.28
C ARG A 58 2.52 -1.03 -14.38
N ASN A 59 2.83 0.08 -15.04
CA ASN A 59 3.86 0.08 -16.10
C ASN A 59 5.25 -0.23 -15.54
N HIS A 60 5.60 0.32 -14.39
CA HIS A 60 6.86 0.00 -13.70
C HIS A 60 6.93 -1.48 -13.32
N TYR A 61 5.86 -2.04 -12.78
CA TYR A 61 5.78 -3.46 -12.46
C TYR A 61 6.02 -4.33 -13.69
N HIS A 62 5.34 -4.06 -14.81
CA HIS A 62 5.54 -4.80 -16.06
C HIS A 62 6.97 -4.70 -16.59
N HIS A 63 7.61 -3.54 -16.43
CA HIS A 63 9.01 -3.34 -16.79
C HIS A 63 9.96 -4.15 -15.89
N GLU A 64 9.73 -4.16 -14.58
CA GLU A 64 10.50 -4.94 -13.61
C GLU A 64 10.35 -6.44 -13.80
N THR A 65 9.16 -6.93 -14.17
CA THR A 65 8.89 -8.35 -14.39
C THR A 65 9.22 -8.83 -15.81
N GLY A 66 9.88 -8.00 -16.62
CA GLY A 66 10.34 -8.38 -17.97
C GLY A 66 9.23 -8.55 -19.00
N SER A 67 8.02 -8.05 -18.74
CA SER A 67 6.96 -7.94 -19.75
C SER A 67 7.15 -6.66 -20.58
N ALA A 68 8.31 -6.57 -21.23
CA ALA A 68 8.41 -5.79 -22.46
C ALA A 68 7.89 -6.71 -23.58
N SER A 69 6.75 -6.37 -24.17
CA SER A 69 6.45 -6.86 -25.52
C SER A 69 7.38 -6.19 -26.53
#